data_AF-A0A0Q9M112-F1
#
_entry.id   AF-A0A0Q9M112-F1
#
_cell.length_a   1.000
_cell.length_b   1.000
_cell.length_c   1.000
_cell.angle_alpha   90.00
_cell.angle_beta   90.00
_cell.angle_gamma   90.00
#
_symmetry.space_group_name_H-M   'P 1'
#
loop_
_entity.id
_entity.type
_entity.pdbx_description
1 polymer ?
#
loop_
_entity_poly.entity_id
_entity_poly.type
_entity_poly.pdbx_seq_one_letter_code
_entity_poly.pdbx_strand_id
1 'polypeptide(L)'
;MYDRYTNYHGLNNLIWVWAPGRDDNNAVNSNYYPGSSYVDLGGADIYTQARGDAKFTNGNSELATVMGNKRYGLSEVGLLPSESAVQTDFNYTWFLTWAIGWADNQFYGYPAANGPGNDTYTITQFYNNAVTLTRDEVPAFGRTLVSESIIFKDAMNGYSAAGVSPSNWSTVTTGGTVTVQNVPTVGLATGPDRSMKINKTSTTNAATAEKTFTPQTGIVTFKATLRTEDANWKDFIVYDSSSRAALHVGLQGNYLKVYDGATTLSSIEPITNGIWYDIKVIMNTDTKKFDLYVNGAKKANQFSFKNTAASDVSRLKVGVAADTTGIYYMDNVFISK
;
A
#
# COMPACT_ATOMS: atom_id res chain seq x y z
N MET A 1 -28.27 9.81 -3.89
CA MET A 1 -26.91 10.26 -3.49
C MET A 1 -26.58 11.64 -4.06
N TYR A 2 -26.70 11.82 -5.38
CA TYR A 2 -26.45 13.10 -6.04
C TYR A 2 -27.11 14.30 -5.33
N ASP A 3 -28.43 14.28 -5.13
CA ASP A 3 -29.12 15.40 -4.48
C ASP A 3 -28.62 15.70 -3.07
N ARG A 4 -28.25 14.67 -2.30
CA ARG A 4 -27.76 14.85 -0.94
C ARG A 4 -26.38 15.50 -0.95
N TYR A 5 -25.45 15.02 -1.78
CA TYR A 5 -24.07 15.50 -1.79
C TYR A 5 -23.94 16.83 -2.53
N THR A 6 -24.52 16.94 -3.72
CA THR A 6 -24.43 18.14 -4.55
C THR A 6 -25.35 19.25 -4.04
N ASN A 7 -26.65 18.98 -3.86
CA ASN A 7 -27.62 20.03 -3.59
C ASN A 7 -27.74 20.36 -2.10
N TYR A 8 -27.85 19.36 -1.22
CA TYR A 8 -28.00 19.59 0.21
C TYR A 8 -26.68 19.95 0.91
N HIS A 9 -25.59 19.22 0.63
CA HIS A 9 -24.27 19.48 1.24
C HIS A 9 -23.40 20.47 0.45
N GLY A 10 -23.79 20.86 -0.77
CA GLY A 10 -23.04 21.83 -1.57
C GLY A 10 -21.67 21.32 -2.05
N LEU A 11 -21.46 20.00 -2.12
CA LEU A 11 -20.19 19.42 -2.59
C LEU A 11 -20.07 19.60 -4.09
N ASN A 12 -19.31 20.62 -4.50
CA ASN A 12 -19.10 21.02 -5.90
C ASN A 12 -17.74 20.59 -6.46
N ASN A 13 -17.05 19.69 -5.76
CA ASN A 13 -15.71 19.18 -6.08
C ASN A 13 -15.72 17.67 -6.43
N LEU A 14 -16.89 17.11 -6.76
CA LEU A 14 -17.08 15.71 -7.09
C LEU A 14 -17.20 15.52 -8.61
N ILE A 15 -16.58 14.45 -9.12
CA ILE A 15 -16.83 13.92 -10.46
C ILE A 15 -17.62 12.62 -10.28
N TRP A 16 -18.82 12.55 -10.87
CA TRP A 16 -19.72 11.40 -10.74
C TRP A 16 -19.40 10.35 -11.80
N VAL A 17 -18.87 9.21 -11.36
CA VAL A 17 -18.57 8.06 -12.21
C VAL A 17 -19.69 7.01 -12.07
N TRP A 18 -20.30 6.59 -13.18
CA TRP A 18 -21.23 5.46 -13.21
C TRP A 18 -20.52 4.22 -13.76
N ALA A 19 -20.41 3.18 -12.93
CA ALA A 19 -19.71 1.94 -13.24
C ALA A 19 -20.56 0.73 -12.84
N PRO A 20 -21.42 0.18 -13.73
CA PRO A 20 -22.32 -0.92 -13.39
C PRO A 20 -21.66 -2.32 -13.42
N GLY A 21 -20.33 -2.40 -13.59
CA GLY A 21 -19.57 -3.64 -13.78
C GLY A 21 -19.85 -4.33 -15.11
N ARG A 22 -18.94 -5.22 -15.55
CA ARG A 22 -19.12 -6.05 -16.75
C ARG A 22 -18.48 -7.44 -16.55
N ASP A 23 -19.29 -8.47 -16.64
CA ASP A 23 -18.86 -9.88 -16.54
C ASP A 23 -19.68 -10.77 -17.50
N ASP A 24 -19.60 -12.09 -17.39
CA ASP A 24 -20.29 -13.02 -18.31
C ASP A 24 -21.82 -13.03 -18.13
N ASN A 25 -22.32 -12.55 -16.99
CA ASN A 25 -23.75 -12.45 -16.65
C ASN A 25 -24.27 -11.02 -16.70
N ASN A 26 -23.38 -10.02 -16.83
CA ASN A 26 -23.73 -8.61 -16.78
C ASN A 26 -23.05 -7.81 -17.89
N ALA A 27 -23.85 -7.05 -18.65
CA ALA A 27 -23.39 -6.12 -19.68
C ALA A 27 -23.70 -4.68 -19.26
N VAL A 28 -22.88 -3.72 -19.70
CA VAL A 28 -23.17 -2.30 -19.49
C VAL A 28 -24.37 -1.92 -20.36
N ASN A 29 -25.49 -1.60 -19.74
CA ASN A 29 -26.73 -1.25 -20.45
C ASN A 29 -27.48 -0.13 -19.73
N SER A 30 -28.47 0.45 -20.43
CA SER A 30 -29.19 1.64 -19.96
C SER A 30 -30.21 1.37 -18.85
N ASN A 31 -30.53 0.11 -18.51
CA ASN A 31 -31.55 -0.20 -17.49
C ASN A 31 -31.20 0.37 -16.11
N TYR A 32 -29.90 0.53 -15.83
CA TYR A 32 -29.38 1.05 -14.55
C TYR A 32 -28.64 2.37 -14.71
N TYR A 33 -28.77 3.03 -15.86
CA TYR A 33 -28.14 4.33 -16.09
C TYR A 33 -28.95 5.43 -15.40
N PRO A 34 -28.37 6.17 -14.42
CA PRO A 34 -29.11 7.20 -13.68
C PRO A 34 -29.61 8.36 -14.55
N GLY A 35 -29.04 8.52 -15.75
CA GLY A 35 -29.31 9.61 -16.66
C GLY A 35 -28.13 10.57 -16.78
N SER A 36 -28.01 11.23 -17.94
CA SER A 36 -26.86 12.05 -18.31
C SER A 36 -26.65 13.28 -17.42
N SER A 37 -27.69 13.72 -16.70
CA SER A 37 -27.63 14.82 -15.73
C SER A 37 -26.93 14.46 -14.41
N TYR A 38 -26.76 13.18 -14.12
CA TYR A 38 -26.21 12.69 -12.84
C TYR A 38 -24.86 11.99 -12.99
N VAL A 39 -24.32 11.91 -14.20
CA VAL A 39 -23.11 11.15 -14.54
C VAL A 39 -22.17 12.01 -15.35
N ASP A 40 -20.93 12.16 -14.89
CA ASP A 40 -19.87 12.89 -15.60
C ASP A 40 -19.03 11.94 -16.47
N LEU A 41 -18.65 10.78 -15.91
CA LEU A 41 -17.83 9.76 -16.56
C LEU A 41 -18.47 8.37 -16.43
N GLY A 42 -18.14 7.47 -17.37
CA GLY A 42 -18.49 6.05 -17.29
C GLY A 42 -17.33 5.17 -16.81
N GLY A 43 -17.66 3.95 -16.38
CA GLY A 43 -16.70 2.94 -15.98
C GLY A 43 -17.18 1.53 -16.31
N ALA A 44 -16.26 0.63 -16.60
CA ALA A 44 -16.50 -0.81 -16.61
C ALA A 44 -15.52 -1.50 -15.66
N ASP A 45 -16.06 -2.29 -14.72
CA ASP A 45 -15.27 -3.16 -13.85
C ASP A 45 -15.11 -4.51 -14.55
N ILE A 46 -13.88 -4.87 -14.91
CA ILE A 46 -13.59 -6.05 -15.72
C ILE A 46 -12.56 -6.93 -15.01
N TYR A 47 -13.05 -8.07 -14.51
CA TYR A 47 -12.22 -9.11 -13.93
C TYR A 47 -12.21 -10.32 -14.86
N THR A 48 -11.04 -10.65 -15.41
CA THR A 48 -10.86 -11.73 -16.38
C THR A 48 -9.57 -12.49 -16.11
N GLN A 49 -9.51 -13.71 -16.66
CA GLN A 49 -8.37 -14.63 -16.62
C GLN A 49 -7.34 -14.35 -17.72
N ALA A 50 -7.68 -13.58 -18.76
CA ALA A 50 -6.81 -13.33 -19.90
C ALA A 50 -6.75 -11.85 -20.28
N ARG A 51 -5.53 -11.32 -20.49
CA ARG A 51 -5.29 -9.92 -20.86
C ARG A 51 -5.92 -9.51 -22.20
N GLY A 52 -6.16 -10.48 -23.10
CA GLY A 52 -6.80 -10.28 -24.40
C GLY A 52 -8.28 -10.67 -24.44
N ASP A 53 -8.96 -10.80 -23.29
CA ASP A 53 -10.36 -11.18 -23.23
C ASP A 53 -11.25 -10.10 -23.90
N ALA A 54 -12.22 -10.55 -24.71
CA ALA A 54 -13.21 -9.70 -25.37
C ALA A 54 -14.05 -8.86 -24.40
N LYS A 55 -14.06 -9.16 -23.09
CA LYS A 55 -14.69 -8.31 -22.07
C LYS A 55 -14.25 -6.85 -22.19
N PHE A 56 -12.97 -6.58 -22.46
CA PHE A 56 -12.45 -5.22 -22.60
C PHE A 56 -13.06 -4.48 -23.79
N THR A 57 -13.15 -5.13 -24.96
CA THR A 57 -13.77 -4.56 -26.17
C THR A 57 -15.29 -4.40 -26.00
N ASN A 58 -15.95 -5.38 -25.39
CA ASN A 58 -17.39 -5.31 -25.15
C ASN A 58 -17.75 -4.15 -24.23
N GLY A 59 -17.02 -3.99 -23.11
CA GLY A 59 -17.23 -2.86 -22.20
C GLY A 59 -17.08 -1.51 -22.90
N ASN A 60 -16.12 -1.38 -23.82
CA ASN A 60 -15.90 -0.14 -24.57
C ASN A 60 -17.10 0.18 -25.48
N SER A 61 -17.58 -0.80 -26.24
CA SER A 61 -18.74 -0.64 -27.15
C SER A 61 -20.05 -0.41 -26.40
N GLU A 62 -20.25 -1.12 -25.28
CA GLU A 62 -21.43 -0.99 -24.44
C GLU A 62 -21.47 0.39 -23.74
N LEU A 63 -20.34 0.85 -23.19
CA LEU A 63 -20.21 2.20 -22.62
C LEU A 63 -20.44 3.27 -23.68
N ALA A 64 -19.85 3.15 -24.88
CA ALA A 64 -20.08 4.09 -25.98
C ALA A 64 -21.58 4.20 -26.34
N THR A 65 -22.29 3.07 -26.33
CA THR A 65 -23.73 3.00 -26.62
C THR A 65 -24.57 3.72 -25.56
N VAL A 66 -24.26 3.56 -24.27
CA VAL A 66 -25.04 4.16 -23.18
C VAL A 66 -24.64 5.62 -22.91
N MET A 67 -23.35 5.93 -22.98
CA MET A 67 -22.77 7.20 -22.55
C MET A 67 -22.67 8.24 -23.68
N GLY A 68 -22.81 7.82 -24.94
CA GLY A 68 -22.63 8.67 -26.11
C GLY A 68 -21.25 9.33 -26.11
N ASN A 69 -21.22 10.67 -26.09
CA ASN A 69 -19.96 11.44 -26.15
C ASN A 69 -19.25 11.60 -24.80
N LYS A 70 -19.82 11.11 -23.69
CA LYS A 70 -19.15 11.19 -22.37
C LYS A 70 -17.95 10.24 -22.34
N ARG A 71 -16.91 10.63 -21.61
CA ARG A 71 -15.70 9.82 -21.44
C ARG A 71 -15.92 8.71 -20.43
N TYR A 72 -15.18 7.62 -20.58
CA TYR A 72 -15.26 6.47 -19.69
C TYR A 72 -13.89 5.80 -19.54
N GLY A 73 -13.77 4.94 -18.53
CA GLY A 73 -12.54 4.22 -18.22
C GLY A 73 -12.80 2.78 -17.79
N LEU A 74 -11.72 2.08 -17.49
CA LEU A 74 -11.74 0.79 -16.82
C LEU A 74 -11.74 1.05 -15.30
N SER A 75 -12.92 1.13 -14.71
CA SER A 75 -13.07 1.61 -13.34
C SER A 75 -12.45 0.68 -12.30
N GLU A 76 -12.44 -0.61 -12.59
CA GLU A 76 -11.62 -1.60 -11.92
C GLU A 76 -11.19 -2.67 -12.94
N VAL A 77 -9.95 -3.14 -12.85
CA VAL A 77 -9.50 -4.34 -13.54
C VAL A 77 -8.70 -5.23 -12.63
N GLY A 78 -8.88 -6.54 -12.81
CA GLY A 78 -7.93 -7.50 -12.27
C GLY A 78 -6.62 -7.48 -13.05
N LEU A 79 -6.70 -7.82 -14.35
CA LEU A 79 -5.57 -7.80 -15.25
C LEU A 79 -5.51 -6.53 -16.08
N LEU A 80 -4.30 -6.00 -16.27
CA LEU A 80 -4.05 -4.98 -17.28
C LEU A 80 -4.33 -5.58 -18.68
N PRO A 81 -5.11 -4.91 -19.53
CA PRO A 81 -5.33 -5.37 -20.90
C PRO A 81 -4.00 -5.54 -21.64
N SER A 82 -3.98 -6.38 -22.69
CA SER A 82 -2.79 -6.51 -23.53
C SER A 82 -2.50 -5.21 -24.26
N GLU A 83 -1.22 -4.88 -24.44
CA GLU A 83 -0.77 -3.64 -25.08
C GLU A 83 -1.33 -3.52 -26.51
N SER A 84 -1.43 -4.65 -27.22
CA SER A 84 -2.05 -4.73 -28.54
C SER A 84 -3.52 -4.32 -28.54
N ALA A 85 -4.26 -4.64 -27.49
CA ALA A 85 -5.67 -4.34 -27.39
C ALA A 85 -5.91 -2.86 -27.10
N VAL A 86 -5.04 -2.24 -26.27
CA VAL A 86 -5.08 -0.80 -25.98
C VAL A 86 -4.85 0.07 -27.23
N GLN A 87 -4.08 -0.42 -28.20
CA GLN A 87 -3.65 0.38 -29.35
C GLN A 87 -4.62 0.40 -30.54
N THR A 88 -5.56 -0.54 -30.65
CA THR A 88 -6.41 -0.65 -31.86
C THR A 88 -7.80 -0.03 -31.70
N ASP A 89 -8.52 -0.34 -30.62
CA ASP A 89 -9.96 -0.02 -30.51
C ASP A 89 -10.39 0.53 -29.14
N PHE A 90 -9.44 0.77 -28.24
CA PHE A 90 -9.73 1.06 -26.83
C PHE A 90 -9.73 2.56 -26.57
N ASN A 91 -10.92 3.15 -26.35
CA ASN A 91 -11.08 4.58 -26.03
C ASN A 91 -11.30 4.82 -24.52
N TYR A 92 -10.60 4.06 -23.69
CA TYR A 92 -10.62 4.27 -22.24
C TYR A 92 -9.70 5.42 -21.85
N THR A 93 -10.23 6.34 -21.05
CA THR A 93 -9.49 7.55 -20.61
C THR A 93 -8.71 7.37 -19.32
N TRP A 94 -9.01 6.31 -18.56
CA TRP A 94 -8.32 5.94 -17.33
C TRP A 94 -8.53 4.46 -17.06
N PHE A 95 -7.70 3.89 -16.20
CA PHE A 95 -7.85 2.54 -15.68
C PHE A 95 -7.44 2.51 -14.20
N LEU A 96 -7.97 1.54 -13.47
CA LEU A 96 -7.54 1.23 -12.11
C LEU A 96 -7.37 -0.27 -11.97
N THR A 97 -6.14 -0.73 -11.80
CA THR A 97 -5.88 -2.12 -11.40
C THR A 97 -6.23 -2.27 -9.93
N TRP A 98 -6.99 -3.31 -9.60
CA TRP A 98 -7.31 -3.60 -8.21
C TRP A 98 -6.04 -3.84 -7.37
N ALA A 99 -6.13 -3.61 -6.06
CA ALA A 99 -4.97 -3.59 -5.18
C ALA A 99 -4.36 -4.99 -4.93
N ILE A 100 -3.24 -5.02 -4.19
CA ILE A 100 -2.60 -6.23 -3.66
C ILE A 100 -2.07 -7.11 -4.82
N GLY A 101 -2.39 -8.41 -4.82
CA GLY A 101 -1.87 -9.37 -5.80
C GLY A 101 -2.31 -9.08 -7.22
N TRP A 102 -3.35 -8.26 -7.39
CA TRP A 102 -3.74 -7.75 -8.70
C TRP A 102 -2.77 -6.70 -9.23
N ALA A 103 -2.32 -5.77 -8.37
CA ALA A 103 -1.43 -4.69 -8.75
C ALA A 103 0.03 -5.14 -8.92
N ASP A 104 0.53 -6.06 -8.10
CA ASP A 104 1.89 -6.64 -8.20
C ASP A 104 1.89 -8.02 -7.55
N ASN A 105 1.74 -9.07 -8.36
CA ASN A 105 1.68 -10.45 -7.85
C ASN A 105 3.06 -10.99 -7.40
N GLN A 106 4.16 -10.34 -7.80
CA GLN A 106 5.50 -10.72 -7.36
C GLN A 106 5.80 -10.16 -5.97
N PHE A 107 5.25 -8.99 -5.66
CA PHE A 107 5.35 -8.39 -4.34
C PHE A 107 4.32 -9.02 -3.39
N TYR A 108 3.03 -8.88 -3.68
CA TYR A 108 1.99 -9.29 -2.74
C TYR A 108 1.67 -10.78 -2.77
N GLY A 109 1.99 -11.49 -3.87
CA GLY A 109 1.58 -12.86 -4.16
C GLY A 109 0.28 -12.95 -4.99
N TYR A 110 -0.26 -14.16 -5.21
CA TYR A 110 -1.33 -14.40 -6.20
C TYR A 110 -2.76 -14.28 -5.61
N PRO A 111 -3.66 -13.43 -6.16
CA PRO A 111 -5.01 -13.26 -5.63
C PRO A 111 -5.94 -14.45 -5.93
N ALA A 112 -6.80 -14.81 -4.98
CA ALA A 112 -7.74 -15.93 -5.10
C ALA A 112 -8.88 -15.72 -6.09
N ALA A 113 -9.41 -14.50 -6.09
CA ALA A 113 -10.63 -14.17 -6.81
C ALA A 113 -10.27 -13.51 -8.13
N ASN A 114 -10.60 -14.17 -9.24
CA ASN A 114 -10.76 -13.69 -10.63
C ASN A 114 -9.55 -13.57 -11.58
N GLY A 115 -8.32 -13.97 -11.23
CA GLY A 115 -7.24 -14.08 -12.23
C GLY A 115 -5.80 -13.93 -11.72
N PRO A 116 -4.79 -14.02 -12.62
CA PRO A 116 -3.41 -14.23 -12.21
C PRO A 116 -2.65 -13.07 -11.58
N GLY A 117 -3.28 -11.92 -11.39
CA GLY A 117 -2.55 -10.70 -11.09
C GLY A 117 -1.66 -10.24 -12.23
N ASN A 118 -1.01 -9.10 -12.05
CA ASN A 118 -0.04 -8.58 -13.01
C ASN A 118 1.38 -8.80 -12.48
N ASP A 119 2.26 -9.35 -13.32
CA ASP A 119 3.68 -9.47 -12.99
C ASP A 119 4.43 -8.15 -13.29
N THR A 120 5.61 -7.99 -12.68
CA THR A 120 6.43 -6.77 -12.83
C THR A 120 6.73 -6.45 -14.29
N TYR A 121 6.96 -7.46 -15.13
CA TYR A 121 7.25 -7.27 -16.55
C TYR A 121 6.04 -6.65 -17.26
N THR A 122 4.85 -7.23 -17.08
CA THR A 122 3.58 -6.76 -17.65
C THR A 122 3.27 -5.34 -17.23
N ILE A 123 3.39 -5.04 -15.93
CA ILE A 123 3.17 -3.69 -15.40
C ILE A 123 4.14 -2.72 -16.07
N THR A 124 5.42 -3.07 -16.14
CA THR A 124 6.46 -2.22 -16.74
C THR A 124 6.17 -1.96 -18.23
N GLN A 125 5.81 -2.98 -19.00
CA GLN A 125 5.49 -2.80 -20.43
C GLN A 125 4.24 -1.94 -20.63
N PHE A 126 3.21 -2.15 -19.82
CA PHE A 126 1.96 -1.39 -19.91
C PHE A 126 2.18 0.10 -19.62
N TYR A 127 2.93 0.44 -18.57
CA TYR A 127 3.22 1.83 -18.19
C TYR A 127 4.27 2.51 -19.09
N ASN A 128 5.15 1.77 -19.76
CA ASN A 128 6.09 2.32 -20.74
C ASN A 128 5.51 2.45 -22.15
N ASN A 129 4.25 2.05 -22.36
CA ASN A 129 3.59 2.17 -23.66
C ASN A 129 3.27 3.64 -23.95
N ALA A 130 3.52 4.10 -25.18
CA ALA A 130 3.30 5.50 -25.60
C ALA A 130 1.84 5.98 -25.49
N VAL A 131 0.87 5.07 -25.35
CA VAL A 131 -0.55 5.39 -25.16
C VAL A 131 -0.98 5.40 -23.69
N THR A 132 -0.10 5.05 -22.76
CA THR A 132 -0.36 5.08 -21.31
C THR A 132 0.24 6.36 -20.74
N LEU A 133 -0.60 7.20 -20.12
CA LEU A 133 -0.13 8.37 -19.39
C LEU A 133 0.20 8.00 -17.95
N THR A 134 1.43 8.29 -17.56
CA THR A 134 1.93 8.13 -16.19
C THR A 134 1.81 9.43 -15.41
N ARG A 135 1.96 9.35 -14.09
CA ARG A 135 1.88 10.53 -13.21
C ARG A 135 2.84 11.65 -13.64
N ASP A 136 4.03 11.30 -14.12
CA ASP A 136 5.07 12.27 -14.48
C ASP A 136 4.77 13.00 -15.81
N GLU A 137 3.83 12.48 -16.61
CA GLU A 137 3.42 13.03 -17.90
C GLU A 137 2.13 13.86 -17.82
N VAL A 138 1.34 13.70 -16.75
CA VAL A 138 0.12 14.48 -16.54
C VAL A 138 0.50 15.91 -16.14
N PRO A 139 -0.01 16.96 -16.83
CA PRO A 139 0.25 18.33 -16.43
C PRO A 139 -0.11 18.55 -14.97
N ALA A 140 0.80 19.18 -14.23
CA ALA A 140 0.57 19.66 -12.88
C ALA A 140 -0.65 20.61 -12.88
N PHE A 141 -1.86 20.10 -12.63
CA PHE A 141 -3.10 20.89 -12.48
C PHE A 141 -3.04 21.74 -11.19
N GLY A 142 -2.11 22.69 -11.13
CA GLY A 142 -1.79 23.47 -9.93
C GLY A 142 -1.15 22.66 -8.80
N ARG A 143 -0.65 21.45 -9.07
CA ARG A 143 -0.03 20.56 -8.06
C ARG A 143 1.44 20.34 -8.36
N THR A 144 2.30 20.46 -7.36
CA THR A 144 3.69 19.98 -7.48
C THR A 144 3.67 18.45 -7.53
N LEU A 145 4.03 17.89 -8.69
CA LEU A 145 4.34 16.48 -8.79
C LEU A 145 5.70 16.25 -8.13
N VAL A 146 5.73 15.40 -7.11
CA VAL A 146 6.97 14.95 -6.50
C VAL A 146 7.19 13.54 -7.04
N SER A 147 8.28 13.34 -7.78
CA SER A 147 8.66 12.01 -8.23
C SER A 147 8.91 11.15 -7.00
N GLU A 148 8.32 9.95 -7.00
CA GLU A 148 8.46 8.99 -5.92
C GLU A 148 9.39 7.88 -6.41
N SER A 149 10.45 7.65 -5.66
CA SER A 149 11.47 6.66 -5.89
C SER A 149 11.37 5.59 -4.82
N ILE A 150 11.42 4.32 -5.23
CA ILE A 150 11.44 3.19 -4.30
C ILE A 150 12.87 3.05 -3.78
N ILE A 151 13.05 3.23 -2.47
CA ILE A 151 14.33 3.02 -1.79
C ILE A 151 14.48 1.54 -1.42
N PHE A 152 13.40 0.94 -0.92
CA PHE A 152 13.39 -0.46 -0.50
C PHE A 152 11.95 -1.00 -0.48
N LYS A 153 11.76 -2.27 -0.87
CA LYS A 153 10.51 -2.98 -0.68
C LYS A 153 10.76 -4.46 -0.34
N ASP A 154 10.00 -5.01 0.60
CA ASP A 154 10.04 -6.45 0.95
C ASP A 154 8.70 -6.89 1.56
N ALA A 155 7.99 -7.77 0.86
CA ALA A 155 6.73 -8.39 1.30
C ALA A 155 6.93 -9.85 1.72
N MET A 156 8.17 -10.27 2.02
CA MET A 156 8.52 -11.59 2.56
C MET A 156 8.15 -12.81 1.69
N ASN A 157 7.56 -12.59 0.53
CA ASN A 157 7.11 -13.63 -0.40
C ASN A 157 8.24 -14.17 -1.27
N GLY A 158 9.29 -13.37 -1.50
CA GLY A 158 10.44 -13.74 -2.33
C GLY A 158 11.45 -14.70 -1.68
N TYR A 159 11.27 -15.08 -0.42
CA TYR A 159 12.18 -16.01 0.27
C TYR A 159 11.92 -17.47 -0.15
N SER A 160 12.91 -18.37 0.04
CA SER A 160 12.83 -19.74 -0.48
C SER A 160 11.76 -20.59 0.23
N ALA A 161 11.61 -20.45 1.55
CA ALA A 161 10.66 -21.20 2.37
C ALA A 161 10.33 -20.48 3.68
N ALA A 162 9.32 -20.95 4.40
CA ALA A 162 9.13 -20.57 5.80
C ALA A 162 10.24 -21.17 6.70
N GLY A 163 10.52 -20.52 7.82
CA GLY A 163 11.59 -20.88 8.77
C GLY A 163 12.97 -20.29 8.44
N VAL A 164 13.18 -19.76 7.23
CA VAL A 164 14.47 -19.19 6.85
C VAL A 164 14.69 -17.81 7.45
N SER A 165 15.97 -17.43 7.63
CA SER A 165 16.34 -16.07 8.01
C SER A 165 16.06 -15.10 6.85
N PRO A 166 15.50 -13.90 7.11
CA PRO A 166 15.25 -12.90 6.06
C PRO A 166 16.57 -12.26 5.59
N SER A 167 17.24 -12.88 4.61
CA SER A 167 18.55 -12.49 4.09
C SER A 167 18.69 -11.05 3.59
N ASN A 168 17.60 -10.35 3.26
CA ASN A 168 17.66 -8.93 2.88
C ASN A 168 17.80 -7.98 4.10
N TRP A 169 17.78 -8.53 5.32
CA TRP A 169 17.81 -7.81 6.59
C TRP A 169 19.01 -8.25 7.43
N SER A 170 19.58 -7.30 8.18
CA SER A 170 20.50 -7.63 9.27
C SER A 170 19.69 -8.05 10.49
N THR A 171 20.00 -9.19 11.10
CA THR A 171 19.23 -9.73 12.23
C THR A 171 20.07 -9.87 13.48
N VAL A 172 19.43 -9.62 14.63
CA VAL A 172 19.94 -9.96 15.95
C VAL A 172 19.06 -11.06 16.50
N THR A 173 19.66 -12.20 16.80
CA THR A 173 18.96 -13.43 17.25
C THR A 173 19.46 -13.94 18.60
N THR A 174 20.22 -13.13 19.34
CA THR A 174 20.81 -13.53 20.62
C THR A 174 19.78 -13.62 21.76
N GLY A 175 18.61 -12.99 21.63
CA GLY A 175 17.49 -13.11 22.57
C GLY A 175 16.31 -13.95 22.06
N GLY A 176 16.31 -14.39 20.80
CA GLY A 176 15.18 -15.05 20.14
C GLY A 176 15.41 -15.31 18.65
N THR A 177 14.36 -15.61 17.89
CA THR A 177 14.48 -15.92 16.45
C THR A 177 13.91 -14.80 15.58
N VAL A 178 14.49 -14.62 14.39
CA VAL A 178 13.96 -13.77 13.31
C VAL A 178 13.87 -14.62 12.05
N THR A 179 12.66 -14.90 11.59
CA THR A 179 12.41 -15.87 10.51
C THR A 179 11.23 -15.46 9.65
N VAL A 180 11.25 -15.82 8.37
CA VAL A 180 10.08 -15.73 7.49
C VAL A 180 9.11 -16.86 7.81
N GLN A 181 7.81 -16.61 7.87
CA GLN A 181 6.79 -17.59 8.25
C GLN A 181 5.57 -17.54 7.33
N ASN A 182 4.87 -18.67 7.17
CA ASN A 182 3.59 -18.75 6.45
C ASN A 182 2.44 -18.21 7.32
N VAL A 183 2.52 -16.93 7.71
CA VAL A 183 1.45 -16.24 8.42
C VAL A 183 0.96 -15.12 7.49
N PRO A 184 -0.21 -15.32 6.84
CA PRO A 184 -0.66 -14.45 5.77
C PRO A 184 -1.15 -13.10 6.30
N THR A 185 -0.92 -12.05 5.51
CA THR A 185 -1.42 -10.70 5.77
C THR A 185 -2.71 -10.42 5.01
N VAL A 186 -2.82 -10.91 3.78
CA VAL A 186 -3.92 -10.58 2.85
C VAL A 186 -4.78 -11.79 2.48
N GLY A 187 -4.29 -13.02 2.68
CA GLY A 187 -5.07 -14.25 2.51
C GLY A 187 -5.16 -14.70 1.05
N LEU A 188 -4.01 -14.83 0.39
CA LEU A 188 -3.92 -15.25 -1.01
C LEU A 188 -4.34 -16.72 -1.26
N ALA A 189 -4.83 -17.04 -2.46
CA ALA A 189 -5.24 -18.42 -2.79
C ALA A 189 -4.07 -19.36 -3.00
N THR A 190 -3.01 -18.89 -3.64
CA THR A 190 -1.87 -19.69 -4.06
C THR A 190 -0.60 -18.85 -4.00
N GLY A 191 0.55 -19.52 -3.97
CA GLY A 191 1.83 -18.85 -3.75
C GLY A 191 2.10 -18.50 -2.28
N PRO A 192 3.31 -17.99 -1.98
CA PRO A 192 3.66 -17.58 -0.63
C PRO A 192 2.91 -16.29 -0.25
N ASP A 193 2.23 -16.32 0.90
CA ASP A 193 1.79 -15.14 1.67
C ASP A 193 2.45 -15.28 3.03
N ARG A 194 3.61 -14.63 3.16
CA ARG A 194 4.53 -14.81 4.27
C ARG A 194 4.74 -13.49 4.97
N SER A 195 5.18 -13.58 6.22
CA SER A 195 5.57 -12.43 7.01
C SER A 195 6.84 -12.72 7.80
N MET A 196 7.56 -11.68 8.18
CA MET A 196 8.67 -11.80 9.10
C MET A 196 8.14 -11.96 10.52
N LYS A 197 8.49 -13.06 11.18
CA LYS A 197 8.25 -13.31 12.60
C LYS A 197 9.51 -13.08 13.42
N ILE A 198 9.38 -12.22 14.43
CA ILE A 198 10.33 -12.06 15.52
C ILE A 198 9.71 -12.71 16.75
N ASN A 199 10.34 -13.76 17.27
CA ASN A 199 9.87 -14.51 18.43
C ASN A 199 10.92 -14.48 19.54
N LYS A 200 10.67 -13.69 20.57
CA LYS A 200 11.58 -13.50 21.70
C LYS A 200 11.02 -14.13 22.96
N THR A 201 11.64 -15.20 23.43
CA THR A 201 11.20 -15.96 24.62
C THR A 201 12.00 -15.65 25.88
N SER A 202 13.16 -15.00 25.76
CA SER A 202 13.99 -14.57 26.88
C SER A 202 13.81 -13.08 27.20
N THR A 203 14.00 -12.67 28.46
CA THR A 203 14.10 -11.26 28.89
C THR A 203 15.55 -10.75 28.88
N THR A 204 16.46 -11.45 28.20
CA THR A 204 17.86 -11.04 27.98
C THR A 204 18.15 -10.94 26.49
N ASN A 205 19.04 -9.99 26.12
CA ASN A 205 19.45 -9.67 24.74
C ASN A 205 18.28 -9.28 23.82
N ALA A 206 18.51 -8.59 22.70
CA ALA A 206 17.41 -8.22 21.80
C ALA A 206 17.12 -9.32 20.76
N ALA A 207 15.94 -9.25 20.13
CA ALA A 207 15.65 -9.95 18.88
C ALA A 207 15.10 -8.95 17.86
N THR A 208 15.86 -8.63 16.80
CA THR A 208 15.54 -7.49 15.91
C THR A 208 15.92 -7.76 14.47
N ALA A 209 15.26 -7.09 13.54
CA ALA A 209 15.64 -6.98 12.14
C ALA A 209 15.89 -5.52 11.76
N GLU A 210 16.94 -5.25 10.99
CA GLU A 210 17.34 -3.93 10.55
C GLU A 210 17.56 -3.91 9.04
N LYS A 211 17.05 -2.87 8.39
CA LYS A 211 17.36 -2.54 7.00
C LYS A 211 18.00 -1.16 6.93
N THR A 212 19.26 -1.13 6.50
CA THR A 212 20.00 0.10 6.19
C THR A 212 19.96 0.38 4.69
N PHE A 213 19.91 1.65 4.33
CA PHE A 213 19.92 2.17 2.96
C PHE A 213 20.68 3.50 2.91
N THR A 214 20.98 3.98 1.70
CA THR A 214 21.65 5.28 1.52
C THR A 214 20.85 6.39 2.20
N PRO A 215 21.47 7.26 3.03
CA PRO A 215 20.75 8.32 3.75
C PRO A 215 19.89 9.19 2.84
N GLN A 216 18.68 9.49 3.31
CA GLN A 216 17.67 10.27 2.59
C GLN A 216 17.28 11.53 3.36
N THR A 217 17.16 12.63 2.63
CA THR A 217 16.61 13.92 3.09
C THR A 217 15.32 14.27 2.35
N GLY A 218 14.60 15.29 2.80
CA GLY A 218 13.30 15.71 2.26
C GLY A 218 12.14 14.92 2.86
N ILE A 219 11.15 14.59 2.03
CA ILE A 219 10.00 13.79 2.43
C ILE A 219 10.29 12.32 2.13
N VAL A 220 10.23 11.46 3.15
CA VAL A 220 10.44 10.02 3.03
C VAL A 220 9.28 9.28 3.68
N THR A 221 8.71 8.32 2.96
CA THR A 221 7.57 7.52 3.40
C THR A 221 8.04 6.11 3.78
N PHE A 222 7.60 5.64 4.94
CA PHE A 222 7.76 4.27 5.41
C PHE A 222 6.38 3.63 5.54
N LYS A 223 6.19 2.45 4.94
CA LYS A 223 5.00 1.62 5.08
C LYS A 223 5.39 0.23 5.55
N ALA A 224 4.58 -0.36 6.41
CA ALA A 224 4.66 -1.76 6.81
C ALA A 224 3.32 -2.20 7.42
N THR A 225 2.99 -3.47 7.27
CA THR A 225 1.85 -4.08 7.97
C THR A 225 2.37 -4.80 9.21
N LEU A 226 1.83 -4.47 10.39
CA LEU A 226 2.34 -4.90 11.69
C LEU A 226 1.28 -5.72 12.44
N ARG A 227 1.72 -6.76 13.16
CA ARG A 227 0.87 -7.55 14.06
C ARG A 227 1.66 -8.01 15.28
N THR A 228 1.04 -7.98 16.45
CA THR A 228 1.63 -8.55 17.68
C THR A 228 0.67 -9.54 18.31
N GLU A 229 1.20 -10.54 19.02
CA GLU A 229 0.40 -11.57 19.70
C GLU A 229 0.22 -11.29 21.20
N ASP A 230 0.88 -10.26 21.72
CA ASP A 230 0.95 -9.98 23.14
C ASP A 230 1.07 -8.46 23.39
N ALA A 231 0.84 -8.05 24.63
CA ALA A 231 0.85 -6.65 25.02
C ALA A 231 2.25 -6.09 25.34
N ASN A 232 3.31 -6.87 25.20
CA ASN A 232 4.66 -6.41 25.53
C ASN A 232 5.22 -5.51 24.43
N TRP A 233 6.25 -4.73 24.78
CA TRP A 233 6.84 -3.72 23.92
C TRP A 233 7.43 -4.27 22.61
N LYS A 234 7.02 -3.72 21.47
CA LYS A 234 7.60 -3.94 20.13
C LYS A 234 8.06 -2.62 19.51
N ASP A 235 9.23 -2.64 18.89
CA ASP A 235 9.87 -1.48 18.27
C ASP A 235 9.57 -1.40 16.76
N PHE A 236 9.24 -0.20 16.29
CA PHE A 236 9.37 0.24 14.89
C PHE A 236 10.08 1.60 14.90
N ILE A 237 11.36 1.62 14.55
CA ILE A 237 12.24 2.78 14.75
C ILE A 237 12.90 3.15 13.43
N VAL A 238 12.85 4.44 13.09
CA VAL A 238 13.62 5.00 11.99
C VAL A 238 14.79 5.78 12.57
N TYR A 239 15.99 5.42 12.15
CA TYR A 239 17.24 6.09 12.52
C TYR A 239 17.79 6.92 11.38
N ASP A 240 18.49 7.98 11.75
CA ASP A 240 19.38 8.69 10.83
C ASP A 240 20.75 7.99 10.71
N SER A 241 21.58 8.52 9.81
CA SER A 241 22.95 8.08 9.53
C SER A 241 23.89 8.10 10.75
N SER A 242 23.56 8.90 11.77
CA SER A 242 24.30 9.03 13.02
C SER A 242 23.73 8.18 14.16
N SER A 243 22.84 7.21 13.85
CA SER A 243 22.17 6.34 14.83
C SER A 243 21.29 7.07 15.86
N ARG A 244 20.80 8.26 15.54
CA ARG A 244 19.76 8.96 16.30
C ARG A 244 18.39 8.48 15.84
N ALA A 245 17.51 8.12 16.77
CA ALA A 245 16.15 7.74 16.45
C ALA A 245 15.32 8.97 16.07
N ALA A 246 15.05 9.14 14.77
CA ALA A 246 14.18 10.19 14.24
C ALA A 246 12.70 9.90 14.53
N LEU A 247 12.29 8.63 14.45
CA LEU A 247 10.94 8.15 14.78
C LEU A 247 11.04 6.97 15.73
N HIS A 248 10.10 6.87 16.66
CA HIS A 248 9.86 5.64 17.42
C HIS A 248 8.36 5.39 17.51
N VAL A 249 7.88 4.37 16.80
CA VAL A 249 6.54 3.79 16.98
C VAL A 249 6.70 2.55 17.85
N GLY A 250 5.89 2.44 18.89
CA GLY A 250 5.88 1.29 19.80
C GLY A 250 4.52 0.61 19.80
N LEU A 251 4.49 -0.73 19.85
CA LEU A 251 3.26 -1.49 20.16
C LEU A 251 3.40 -1.99 21.59
N GLN A 252 2.53 -1.55 22.50
CA GLN A 252 2.57 -1.96 23.91
C GLN A 252 1.22 -1.71 24.57
N GLY A 253 0.80 -2.63 25.45
CA GLY A 253 -0.38 -2.44 26.29
C GLY A 253 -1.66 -2.31 25.48
N ASN A 254 -1.74 -2.99 24.32
CA ASN A 254 -2.84 -2.89 23.36
C ASN A 254 -3.01 -1.50 22.72
N TYR A 255 -1.92 -0.72 22.64
CA TYR A 255 -1.90 0.52 21.88
C TYR A 255 -0.71 0.58 20.93
N LEU A 256 -0.94 1.22 19.78
CA LEU A 256 0.12 1.84 19.02
C LEU A 256 0.45 3.19 19.66
N LYS A 257 1.73 3.40 19.90
CA LYS A 257 2.28 4.57 20.58
C LYS A 257 3.30 5.28 19.71
N VAL A 258 3.39 6.60 19.82
CA VAL A 258 4.38 7.39 19.08
C VAL A 258 4.84 8.60 19.90
N TYR A 259 5.99 9.15 19.53
CA TYR A 259 6.51 10.38 20.12
C TYR A 259 5.74 11.58 19.55
N ASP A 260 5.19 12.41 20.40
CA ASP A 260 4.39 13.60 20.05
C ASP A 260 5.03 14.91 20.52
N GLY A 261 6.29 14.87 20.94
CA GLY A 261 6.96 15.98 21.63
C GLY A 261 7.08 15.80 23.14
N ALA A 262 6.38 14.82 23.73
CA ALA A 262 6.52 14.48 25.15
C ALA A 262 7.79 13.65 25.43
N THR A 263 8.24 13.56 26.68
CA THR A 263 9.40 12.72 27.05
C THR A 263 9.14 11.21 26.90
N THR A 264 7.88 10.80 26.76
CA THR A 264 7.41 9.41 26.64
C THR A 264 6.53 9.23 25.40
N LEU A 265 6.33 8.00 24.94
CA LEU A 265 5.44 7.72 23.81
C LEU A 265 3.97 7.79 24.22
N SER A 266 3.18 8.58 23.50
CA SER A 266 1.74 8.74 23.69
C SER A 266 0.97 7.64 22.97
N SER A 267 -0.12 7.17 23.58
CA SER A 267 -1.01 6.17 22.98
C SER A 267 -1.97 6.84 22.02
N ILE A 268 -1.90 6.49 20.73
CA ILE A 268 -2.62 7.20 19.65
C ILE A 268 -3.64 6.35 18.92
N GLU A 269 -3.54 5.02 19.02
CA GLU A 269 -4.50 4.11 18.40
C GLU A 269 -4.61 2.81 19.22
N PRO A 270 -5.82 2.38 19.64
CA PRO A 270 -6.02 1.06 20.20
C PRO A 270 -5.73 -0.04 19.18
N ILE A 271 -5.03 -1.09 19.59
CA ILE A 271 -4.75 -2.27 18.76
C ILE A 271 -5.19 -3.55 19.48
N THR A 272 -5.52 -4.57 18.70
CA THR A 272 -5.91 -5.89 19.18
C THR A 272 -4.84 -6.91 18.81
N ASN A 273 -4.43 -7.74 19.76
CA ASN A 273 -3.47 -8.81 19.50
C ASN A 273 -4.03 -9.78 18.46
N GLY A 274 -3.17 -10.27 17.56
CA GLY A 274 -3.55 -11.15 16.46
C GLY A 274 -4.14 -10.43 15.24
N ILE A 275 -4.32 -9.11 15.28
CA ILE A 275 -4.82 -8.31 14.16
C ILE A 275 -3.67 -7.58 13.47
N TRP A 276 -3.74 -7.54 12.13
CA TRP A 276 -2.83 -6.79 11.26
C TRP A 276 -3.24 -5.32 11.15
N TYR A 277 -2.26 -4.42 11.18
CA TYR A 277 -2.44 -2.97 11.04
C TYR A 277 -1.49 -2.41 9.99
N ASP A 278 -2.04 -1.70 9.00
CA ASP A 278 -1.24 -1.00 8.00
C ASP A 278 -0.75 0.33 8.56
N ILE A 279 0.57 0.44 8.69
CA ILE A 279 1.24 1.62 9.21
C ILE A 279 1.87 2.36 8.05
N LYS A 280 1.57 3.66 7.94
CA LYS A 280 2.24 4.58 7.00
C LYS A 280 2.74 5.80 7.78
N VAL A 281 4.04 6.05 7.71
CA VAL A 281 4.68 7.24 8.28
C VAL A 281 5.23 8.08 7.12
N ILE A 282 4.89 9.36 7.09
CA ILE A 282 5.46 10.33 6.14
C ILE A 282 6.35 11.26 6.96
N MET A 283 7.67 11.15 6.81
CA MET A 283 8.65 11.92 7.55
C MET A 283 9.20 13.04 6.68
N ASN A 284 9.26 14.27 7.20
CA ASN A 284 9.87 15.41 6.53
C ASN A 284 11.12 15.82 7.33
N THR A 285 12.30 15.54 6.78
CA THR A 285 13.57 15.83 7.46
C THR A 285 13.90 17.32 7.49
N ASP A 286 13.29 18.16 6.66
CA ASP A 286 13.57 19.60 6.66
C ASP A 286 12.83 20.29 7.81
N THR A 287 11.58 19.90 8.03
CA THR A 287 10.73 20.42 9.12
C THR A 287 10.87 19.64 10.43
N LYS A 288 11.53 18.47 10.41
CA LYS A 288 11.61 17.52 11.54
C LYS A 288 10.23 17.08 12.04
N LYS A 289 9.27 16.96 11.11
CA LYS A 289 7.89 16.56 11.40
C LYS A 289 7.52 15.26 10.69
N PHE A 290 6.55 14.54 11.24
CA PHE A 290 5.96 13.40 10.56
C PHE A 290 4.44 13.37 10.69
N ASP A 291 3.79 12.81 9.67
CA ASP A 291 2.42 12.31 9.76
C ASP A 291 2.45 10.79 9.93
N LEU A 292 1.50 10.24 10.67
CA LEU A 292 1.33 8.80 10.83
C LEU A 292 -0.12 8.42 10.57
N TYR A 293 -0.31 7.33 9.83
CA TYR A 293 -1.58 6.76 9.48
C TYR A 293 -1.63 5.30 9.92
N VAL A 294 -2.78 4.88 10.46
CA VAL A 294 -3.08 3.49 10.79
C VAL A 294 -4.33 3.10 10.01
N ASN A 295 -4.25 2.05 9.20
CA ASN A 295 -5.32 1.59 8.31
C ASN A 295 -5.89 2.74 7.44
N GLY A 296 -4.99 3.58 6.92
CA GLY A 296 -5.33 4.74 6.08
C GLY A 296 -5.85 5.98 6.84
N ALA A 297 -6.26 5.85 8.11
CA ALA A 297 -6.72 6.98 8.92
C ALA A 297 -5.52 7.73 9.53
N LYS A 298 -5.48 9.06 9.41
CA LYS A 298 -4.42 9.89 10.00
C LYS A 298 -4.56 9.90 11.53
N LYS A 299 -3.50 9.50 12.24
CA LYS A 299 -3.42 9.43 13.72
C LYS A 299 -2.41 10.40 14.32
N ALA A 300 -1.39 10.79 13.56
CA ALA A 300 -0.50 11.91 13.90
C ALA A 300 -0.48 12.91 12.75
N ASN A 301 -0.59 14.20 13.09
CA ASN A 301 -0.55 15.30 12.14
C ASN A 301 0.59 16.24 12.52
N GLN A 302 1.68 16.20 11.76
CA GLN A 302 2.86 17.05 11.96
C GLN A 302 3.49 16.94 13.37
N PHE A 303 3.57 15.72 13.90
CA PHE A 303 4.26 15.46 15.17
C PHE A 303 5.77 15.61 15.01
N SER A 304 6.47 16.00 16.08
CA SER A 304 7.91 16.22 16.05
C SER A 304 8.69 14.91 15.98
N PHE A 305 9.82 14.89 15.28
CA PHE A 305 10.80 13.82 15.41
C PHE A 305 11.18 13.60 16.88
N LYS A 306 11.42 12.34 17.24
CA LYS A 306 11.90 11.97 18.58
C LYS A 306 13.24 12.64 18.90
N ASN A 307 14.13 12.71 17.92
CA ASN A 307 15.38 13.44 18.02
C ASN A 307 15.44 14.50 16.91
N THR A 308 15.31 15.77 17.29
CA THR A 308 15.30 16.92 16.37
C THR A 308 16.65 17.17 15.70
N ALA A 309 17.74 16.60 16.23
CA ALA A 309 19.05 16.67 15.60
C ALA A 309 19.20 15.70 14.41
N ALA A 310 18.27 14.76 14.21
CA ALA A 310 18.30 13.86 13.07
C ALA A 310 18.17 14.63 11.74
N SER A 311 19.22 14.58 10.91
CA SER A 311 19.34 15.34 9.66
C SER A 311 18.78 14.62 8.43
N ASP A 312 18.70 13.30 8.51
CA ASP A 312 18.30 12.38 7.44
C ASP A 312 17.56 11.17 8.03
N VAL A 313 17.18 10.22 7.18
CA VAL A 313 16.77 8.87 7.56
C VAL A 313 17.54 7.85 6.73
N SER A 314 18.04 6.79 7.35
CA SER A 314 18.92 5.82 6.67
C SER A 314 18.71 4.37 7.10
N ARG A 315 17.93 4.12 8.15
CA ARG A 315 17.73 2.77 8.67
C ARG A 315 16.37 2.59 9.32
N LEU A 316 15.70 1.50 8.97
CA LEU A 316 14.52 0.98 9.66
C LEU A 316 14.95 -0.19 10.56
N LYS A 317 14.55 -0.15 11.83
CA LYS A 317 14.72 -1.24 12.80
C LYS A 317 13.36 -1.66 13.35
N VAL A 318 13.15 -2.96 13.42
CA VAL A 318 11.98 -3.56 14.06
C VAL A 318 12.39 -4.67 15.01
N GLY A 319 11.62 -4.89 16.08
CA GLY A 319 11.83 -6.06 16.93
C GLY A 319 11.37 -5.92 18.35
N VAL A 320 11.99 -6.72 19.22
CA VAL A 320 11.68 -6.80 20.64
C VAL A 320 12.94 -6.47 21.43
N ALA A 321 12.82 -5.47 22.32
CA ALA A 321 13.91 -4.96 23.14
C ALA A 321 14.47 -6.01 24.12
N ALA A 322 15.63 -5.70 24.69
CA ALA A 322 16.42 -6.67 25.42
C ALA A 322 15.73 -7.20 26.69
N ASP A 323 15.00 -6.35 27.38
CA ASP A 323 14.40 -6.52 28.71
C ASP A 323 12.97 -7.10 28.70
N THR A 324 12.43 -7.45 27.53
CA THR A 324 11.06 -7.94 27.39
C THR A 324 10.96 -9.15 26.46
N THR A 325 9.88 -9.92 26.54
CA THR A 325 9.57 -11.00 25.58
C THR A 325 8.48 -10.56 24.60
N GLY A 326 8.23 -11.36 23.57
CA GLY A 326 7.03 -11.23 22.76
C GLY A 326 7.17 -11.75 21.34
N ILE A 327 6.04 -11.76 20.65
CA ILE A 327 5.91 -12.16 19.24
C ILE A 327 5.44 -10.95 18.43
N TYR A 328 6.19 -10.69 17.36
CA TYR A 328 5.96 -9.57 16.47
C TYR A 328 6.11 -10.00 15.03
N TYR A 329 5.13 -9.61 14.23
CA TYR A 329 5.08 -9.85 12.82
C TYR A 329 5.13 -8.53 12.05
N MET A 330 5.86 -8.55 10.94
CA MET A 330 5.94 -7.45 9.98
C MET A 330 5.90 -8.01 8.57
N ASP A 331 5.18 -7.31 7.71
CA ASP A 331 5.06 -7.63 6.29
C ASP A 331 4.88 -6.35 5.45
N ASN A 332 4.85 -6.47 4.12
CA ASN A 332 4.57 -5.39 3.16
C ASN A 332 5.39 -4.12 3.39
N VAL A 333 6.69 -4.28 3.63
CA VAL A 333 7.59 -3.14 3.89
C VAL A 333 7.83 -2.38 2.59
N PHE A 334 7.63 -1.07 2.62
CA PHE A 334 7.88 -0.18 1.49
C PHE A 334 8.45 1.15 1.99
N ILE A 335 9.61 1.54 1.45
CA ILE A 335 10.29 2.79 1.76
C ILE A 335 10.46 3.55 0.46
N SER A 336 9.96 4.78 0.42
CA SER A 336 10.00 5.64 -0.77
C SER A 336 10.30 7.09 -0.44
N LYS A 337 10.79 7.83 -1.43
CA LYS A 337 11.03 9.27 -1.39
C LYS A 337 10.46 9.89 -2.65
#